data_AF-A0A956P826-F1
#
_entry.id   AF-A0A956P826-F1
#
_cell.length_a   1.000
_cell.length_b   1.000
_cell.length_c   1.000
_cell.angle_alpha   90.00
_cell.angle_beta   90.00
_cell.angle_gamma   90.00
#
_symmetry.space_group_name_H-M   'P 1'
#
loop_
_entity.id
_entity.type
_entity.pdbx_description
1 polymer ?
#
loop_
_entity_poly.entity_id
_entity_poly.type
_entity_poly.pdbx_seq_one_letter_code
_entity_poly.pdbx_strand_id
1 'polypeptide(L)' 'MSEAAIPFEESGESKGPSLRYKAQTAGLDPNYWYPAALERDLAPGATKEVVFWGDSIALFRTERGAF' A
#
# COMPACT_ATOMS: atom_id res chain seq x y z
N MET A 1 -29.18 53.28 -6.11
CA MET A 1 -28.46 52.50 -5.07
C MET A 1 -27.81 51.35 -5.80
N SER A 2 -26.50 51.43 -6.07
CA SER A 2 -25.74 50.44 -6.84
C SER A 2 -25.06 49.51 -5.85
N GLU A 3 -25.51 48.26 -5.78
CA GLU A 3 -24.84 47.21 -5.03
C GLU A 3 -23.74 46.64 -5.92
N ALA A 4 -22.49 47.02 -5.66
CA ALA A 4 -21.34 46.45 -6.35
C ALA A 4 -21.13 45.03 -5.80
N ALA A 5 -21.49 44.03 -6.59
CA ALA A 5 -21.12 42.65 -6.32
C ALA A 5 -19.59 42.52 -6.42
N ILE A 6 -18.94 42.31 -5.28
CA ILE A 6 -17.53 41.94 -5.21
C ILE A 6 -17.43 40.51 -5.78
N PRO A 7 -16.63 40.23 -6.82
CA PRO A 7 -16.43 38.85 -7.24
C PRO A 7 -15.65 38.14 -6.12
N PHE A 8 -16.25 37.09 -5.56
CA PHE A 8 -15.51 36.14 -4.72
C PHE A 8 -14.51 35.46 -5.66
N GLU A 9 -13.24 35.87 -5.63
CA GLU A 9 -12.17 35.07 -6.23
C GLU A 9 -12.21 33.71 -5.54
N GLU A 10 -12.73 32.73 -6.27
CA GLU A 10 -12.63 31.33 -5.90
C GLU A 10 -11.15 30.99 -5.95
N SER A 11 -10.49 31.08 -4.79
CA SER A 11 -9.12 30.62 -4.64
C SER A 11 -9.11 29.13 -4.93
N GLY A 12 -8.69 28.80 -6.15
CA GLY A 12 -8.47 27.44 -6.63
C GLY A 12 -7.31 26.80 -5.89
N GLU A 13 -7.48 26.53 -4.59
CA GLU A 13 -6.56 25.72 -3.82
C GLU A 13 -6.77 24.28 -4.25
N SER A 14 -6.01 23.82 -5.25
CA SER A 14 -5.95 22.40 -5.56
C SER A 14 -5.32 21.72 -4.35
N LYS A 15 -6.13 21.05 -3.53
CA LYS A 15 -5.65 20.24 -2.42
C LYS A 15 -4.58 19.29 -2.96
N GLY A 16 -3.33 19.55 -2.58
CA GLY A 16 -2.19 18.76 -3.04
C GLY A 16 -2.41 17.27 -2.78
N PRO A 17 -1.68 16.40 -3.51
CA PRO A 17 -1.91 14.97 -3.46
C PRO A 17 -1.88 14.45 -2.03
N SER A 18 -2.91 13.66 -1.68
CA SER A 18 -3.00 13.02 -0.37
C SER A 18 -1.79 12.13 -0.12
N LEU A 19 -1.46 11.88 1.16
CA LEU A 19 -0.38 10.96 1.53
C LEU A 19 -0.58 9.57 0.92
N ARG A 20 -1.84 9.10 0.83
CA ARG A 20 -2.18 7.82 0.18
C ARG A 20 -1.84 7.82 -1.30
N TYR A 21 -2.14 8.93 -2.01
CA TYR A 21 -1.75 9.07 -3.43
C TYR A 21 -0.23 9.04 -3.58
N LYS A 22 0.49 9.83 -2.77
CA LYS A 22 1.96 9.84 -2.79
C LYS A 22 2.56 8.45 -2.53
N ALA A 23 2.01 7.70 -1.57
CA ALA A 23 2.46 6.34 -1.29
C ALA A 23 2.18 5.36 -2.45
N GLN A 24 1.02 5.47 -3.09
CA GLN A 24 0.71 4.65 -4.27
C GLN A 24 1.60 4.98 -5.47
N THR A 25 1.90 6.27 -5.70
CA THR A 25 2.78 6.70 -6.80
C THR A 25 4.25 6.40 -6.53
N ALA A 26 4.70 6.49 -5.28
CA ALA A 26 6.07 6.15 -4.90
C ALA A 26 6.35 4.64 -5.01
N GLY A 27 5.31 3.81 -4.93
CA GLY A 27 5.43 2.35 -5.02
C GLY A 27 5.97 1.73 -3.74
N LEU A 28 6.48 0.50 -3.88
CA LEU A 28 7.07 -0.26 -2.79
C LEU A 28 8.57 0.06 -2.65
N ASP A 29 9.06 0.29 -1.42
CA ASP A 29 10.49 0.47 -1.19
C ASP A 29 11.15 -0.90 -0.92
N PRO A 30 12.06 -1.37 -1.79
CA PRO A 30 12.66 -2.70 -1.66
C PRO A 30 13.61 -2.85 -0.47
N ASN A 31 13.95 -1.77 0.24
CA ASN A 31 14.86 -1.81 1.38
C ASN A 31 14.17 -2.08 2.73
N TYR A 32 12.87 -2.37 2.72
CA TYR A 32 12.09 -2.66 3.93
C TYR A 32 11.57 -4.09 3.96
N TRP A 33 11.41 -4.61 5.18
CA TRP A 33 10.76 -5.89 5.41
C TRP A 33 9.24 -5.73 5.42
N TYR A 34 8.56 -6.62 4.70
CA TYR A 34 7.10 -6.70 4.65
C TYR A 34 6.63 -8.06 5.16
N PRO A 35 5.58 -8.11 6.01
CA PRO A 35 5.03 -9.37 6.45
C PRO A 35 4.30 -10.08 5.29
N ALA A 36 4.74 -11.29 4.94
CA ALA A 36 4.13 -12.08 3.87
C ALA A 36 2.94 -12.94 4.34
N ALA A 37 3.04 -13.53 5.53
CA ALA A 37 2.01 -14.38 6.14
C ALA A 37 2.21 -14.47 7.66
N LEU A 38 1.21 -15.02 8.36
CA LEU A 38 1.35 -15.42 9.76
C LEU A 38 1.87 -16.86 9.84
N GLU A 39 2.73 -17.14 10.83
CA GLU A 39 3.31 -18.48 11.02
C GLU A 39 2.24 -19.58 11.11
N ARG A 40 1.14 -19.31 11.82
CA ARG A 40 0.03 -20.25 12.02
C ARG A 40 -0.74 -20.60 10.74
N ASP A 41 -0.56 -19.82 9.68
CA ASP A 41 -1.24 -20.06 8.41
C ASP A 41 -0.46 -21.03 7.50
N LEU A 42 0.73 -21.47 7.92
CA LEU A 42 1.57 -22.39 7.17
C LEU A 42 2.14 -23.49 8.08
N ALA A 43 1.56 -24.69 7.98
CA ALA A 43 2.04 -25.86 8.69
C ALA A 43 3.44 -26.29 8.20
N PRO A 44 4.26 -26.95 9.05
CA PRO A 44 5.50 -27.56 8.60
C PRO A 44 5.27 -28.53 7.43
N GLY A 45 6.13 -28.48 6.41
CA GLY A 45 6.03 -29.27 5.18
C GLY A 45 5.04 -28.74 4.14
N ALA A 46 4.38 -27.61 4.39
CA ALA A 46 3.39 -27.04 3.48
C ALA A 46 3.95 -25.86 2.66
N THR A 47 3.28 -25.59 1.54
CA THR A 47 3.49 -24.40 0.70
C THR A 47 2.22 -23.57 0.65
N LYS A 48 2.34 -22.25 0.72
CA LYS A 48 1.24 -21.29 0.56
C LYS A 48 1.62 -20.21 -0.44
N GLU A 49 0.66 -19.85 -1.29
CA GLU A 49 0.79 -18.68 -2.15
C GLU A 49 0.59 -17.40 -1.33
N VAL A 50 1.49 -16.43 -1.55
CA VAL A 50 1.38 -15.06 -1.07
C VAL A 50 1.42 -14.14 -2.28
N VAL A 51 0.39 -13.31 -2.45
CA VAL A 51 0.39 -12.25 -3.45
C VAL A 51 0.94 -10.99 -2.81
N PHE A 52 2.09 -10.54 -3.26
CA PHE A 52 2.74 -9.33 -2.78
C PHE A 52 2.96 -8.37 -3.95
N TRP A 53 2.35 -7.20 -3.87
CA TRP A 53 2.44 -6.16 -4.90
C TRP A 53 2.11 -6.63 -6.33
N GLY A 54 1.17 -7.57 -6.46
CA GLY A 54 0.76 -8.14 -7.75
C GLY A 54 1.58 -9.33 -8.21
N ASP A 55 2.70 -9.61 -7.54
CA ASP A 55 3.52 -10.79 -7.80
C ASP A 55 3.08 -11.96 -6.91
N SER A 56 2.97 -13.14 -7.51
CA SER A 56 2.70 -14.39 -6.80
C SER A 56 4.02 -15.01 -6.32
N ILE A 57 4.13 -15.24 -5.01
CA ILE A 57 5.31 -15.79 -4.34
C ILE A 57 4.91 -17.05 -3.60
N ALA A 58 5.65 -18.14 -3.80
CA ALA A 58 5.48 -19.37 -3.04
C ALA A 58 6.26 -19.30 -1.72
N LEU A 59 5.56 -19.29 -0.59
CA LEU A 59 6.15 -19.43 0.73
C LEU A 59 6.11 -20.91 1.14
N PHE A 60 7.28 -21.50 1.34
CA PHE A 60 7.42 -22.89 1.79
C PHE A 60 7.84 -22.92 3.26
N ARG A 61 7.32 -23.88 4.02
CA ARG A 61 7.83 -24.20 5.35
C ARG A 61 8.37 -25.61 5.33
N THR A 62 9.65 -25.77 5.64
CA THR A 62 10.30 -27.06 5.79
C THR A 62 9.61 -27.92 6.87
N GLU A 63 9.81 -29.23 6.82
CA GLU A 63 9.31 -30.17 7.83
C GLU A 63 9.86 -29.86 9.24
N ARG A 64 11.03 -29.22 9.32
CA ARG A 64 11.65 -28.77 10.58
C ARG A 64 11.09 -27.44 11.09
N GLY A 65 10.16 -26.83 10.36
CA GLY A 65 9.49 -25.59 10.75
C GLY A 65 10.19 -24.30 10.32
N ALA A 66 11.34 -24.38 9.64
CA ALA A 66 12.03 -23.23 9.03
C ALA A 66 11.36 -22.82 7.71
N PHE A 67 11.46 -21.54 7.34
CA PHE A 67 10.93 -20.94 6.12
C PHE A 67 12.04 -20.73 5.09
#